data_AF-A0A2T3J1W5-F1
#
_entry.id   AF-A0A2T3J1W5-F1
#
_cell.length_a   1.000
_cell.length_b   1.000
_cell.length_c   1.000
_cell.angle_alpha   90.00
_cell.angle_beta   90.00
_cell.angle_gamma   90.00
#
_symmetry.space_group_name_H-M   'P 1'
#
loop_
_entity.id
_entity.type
_entity.pdbx_description
1 polymer ?
#
loop_
_entity_poly.entity_id
_entity_poly.type
_entity_poly.pdbx_seq_one_letter_code
_entity_poly.pdbx_strand_id
1 'polypeptide(L)'
;MRDSLKTRYITTGIAPYQTNLFIAGIAGVVVATLIGLVFPAVAPPVVAILLIAACITMLVGYKYSQGPELSFTLTFMHIQFHSHCGGWLARWKNIDTIAQASIDKDGWQQPVPWVGVRLKDYEEFIAAICPRVATKLLIDQRILLIMAYKGIDNPSYEIEDIMFDDNHYTTQSGCVLKGLQAMLANRMHYNRELIGYDFFISEDFLDRPAADFAGLARRYLAAS
;
A
#
# COMPACT_ATOMS: atom_id res chain seq x y z
N MET A 1 9.02 -1.34 30.46
CA MET A 1 9.35 -1.26 29.01
C MET A 1 8.11 -1.06 28.13
N ARG A 2 6.90 -1.54 28.51
CA ARG A 2 5.64 -1.23 27.79
C ARG A 2 5.23 0.26 27.85
N ASP A 3 5.53 0.98 28.94
CA ASP A 3 5.16 2.40 29.13
C ASP A 3 5.92 3.41 28.24
N SER A 4 6.93 3.00 27.47
CA SER A 4 7.71 3.94 26.63
C SER A 4 7.25 4.03 25.17
N LEU A 5 6.30 3.19 24.73
CA LEU A 5 5.83 3.21 23.35
C LEU A 5 4.62 4.13 23.19
N LYS A 6 4.89 5.39 22.86
CA LYS A 6 3.85 6.32 22.41
C LYS A 6 3.21 5.82 21.11
N THR A 7 1.89 5.96 20.99
CA THR A 7 1.19 5.77 19.72
C THR A 7 1.78 6.69 18.66
N ARG A 8 2.14 6.14 17.50
CA ARG A 8 2.69 6.90 16.38
C ARG A 8 1.76 6.81 15.19
N TYR A 9 1.52 7.96 14.59
CA TYR A 9 0.83 8.10 13.32
C TYR A 9 1.89 8.31 12.24
N ILE A 10 1.82 7.50 11.19
CA ILE A 10 2.69 7.59 10.02
C ILE A 10 1.81 8.06 8.88
N THR A 11 2.19 9.20 8.31
CA THR A 11 1.51 9.86 7.19
C THR A 11 2.47 9.96 6.03
N THR A 12 1.98 9.77 4.81
CA THR A 12 2.81 9.95 3.61
C THR A 12 3.33 11.39 3.51
N GLY A 13 4.57 11.56 3.03
CA GLY A 13 5.31 12.84 3.07
C GLY A 13 4.78 13.97 2.18
N ILE A 14 3.62 13.82 1.51
CA ILE A 14 3.11 14.75 0.50
C ILE A 14 2.16 15.82 1.10
N ALA A 15 2.00 15.85 2.43
CA ALA A 15 0.94 16.62 3.09
C ALA A 15 0.91 18.15 2.89
N PRO A 16 2.02 18.91 2.75
CA PRO A 16 1.90 20.38 2.87
C PRO A 16 1.49 21.13 1.60
N TYR A 17 1.50 20.53 0.40
CA TYR A 17 1.28 21.26 -0.87
C TYR A 17 -0.08 21.02 -1.54
N GLN A 18 -0.91 20.14 -1.00
CA GLN A 18 -2.11 19.60 -1.65
C GLN A 18 -3.21 20.67 -1.82
N THR A 19 -3.51 21.39 -0.74
CA THR A 19 -4.51 22.47 -0.73
C THR A 19 -4.07 23.65 -1.60
N ASN A 20 -2.77 23.96 -1.60
CA ASN A 20 -2.21 25.05 -2.39
C ASN A 20 -2.35 24.79 -3.90
N LEU A 21 -2.18 23.54 -4.33
CA LEU A 21 -2.29 23.16 -5.74
C LEU A 21 -3.74 23.26 -6.26
N PHE A 22 -4.72 22.86 -5.44
CA PHE A 22 -6.14 22.99 -5.79
C PHE A 22 -6.56 24.46 -5.92
N ILE A 23 -6.16 25.29 -4.96
CA ILE A 23 -6.43 26.74 -4.98
C ILE A 23 -5.76 27.40 -6.19
N ALA A 24 -4.50 27.03 -6.49
CA ALA A 24 -3.79 27.53 -7.67
C ALA A 24 -4.48 27.14 -8.98
N GLY A 25 -5.04 25.93 -9.08
CA GLY A 25 -5.83 25.50 -10.23
C GLY A 25 -7.08 26.35 -10.44
N ILE A 26 -7.85 26.61 -9.37
CA ILE A 26 -9.03 27.49 -9.42
C ILE A 26 -8.64 28.90 -9.86
N ALA A 27 -7.59 29.47 -9.25
CA ALA A 27 -7.10 30.79 -9.63
C ALA A 27 -6.67 30.86 -11.10
N GLY A 28 -6.01 29.80 -11.60
CA GLY A 28 -5.61 29.68 -13.01
C GLY A 28 -6.79 29.70 -13.97
N VAL A 29 -7.90 29.02 -13.64
CA VAL A 29 -9.13 29.02 -14.47
C VAL A 29 -9.72 30.43 -14.54
N VAL A 30 -9.79 31.13 -13.40
CA VAL A 30 -10.30 32.51 -13.34
C VAL A 30 -9.44 33.45 -14.18
N VAL A 31 -8.12 33.38 -14.04
CA VAL A 31 -7.18 34.22 -14.80
C VAL A 31 -7.26 33.93 -16.30
N ALA A 32 -7.27 32.67 -16.72
CA ALA A 32 -7.36 32.31 -18.14
C ALA A 32 -8.68 32.80 -18.77
N THR A 33 -9.78 32.71 -18.03
CA THR A 33 -11.09 33.22 -18.46
C THR A 33 -11.08 34.75 -18.58
N LEU A 34 -10.51 35.46 -17.61
CA LEU A 34 -10.39 36.92 -17.64
C LEU A 34 -9.52 37.40 -18.80
N ILE A 35 -8.41 36.72 -19.10
CA ILE A 35 -7.55 37.05 -20.25
C ILE A 35 -8.33 36.94 -21.56
N GLY A 36 -9.11 35.87 -21.74
CA GLY A 36 -9.93 35.67 -22.93
C GLY A 36 -11.04 36.71 -23.10
N LEU A 37 -11.58 37.25 -22.01
CA LEU A 37 -12.64 38.27 -22.04
C LEU A 37 -12.11 39.71 -22.21
N VAL A 38 -11.01 40.04 -21.55
CA VAL A 38 -10.45 41.42 -21.53
C VAL A 38 -9.55 41.69 -22.75
N PHE A 39 -8.84 40.68 -23.25
CA PHE A 39 -7.89 40.82 -24.34
C PHE A 39 -8.30 40.00 -25.57
N PRO A 40 -9.25 40.48 -26.38
CA PRO A 40 -9.69 39.78 -27.60
C PRO A 40 -8.61 39.67 -28.69
N ALA A 41 -7.48 40.37 -28.52
CA ALA A 41 -6.30 40.26 -29.39
C ALA A 41 -5.47 38.98 -29.15
N VAL A 42 -5.70 38.26 -28.04
CA VAL A 42 -5.01 37.01 -27.75
C VAL A 42 -5.57 35.89 -28.63
N ALA A 43 -4.70 35.12 -29.25
CA ALA A 43 -5.11 34.00 -30.09
C ALA A 43 -5.91 32.97 -29.28
N PRO A 44 -7.10 32.53 -29.74
CA PRO A 44 -7.94 31.56 -29.02
C PRO A 44 -7.22 30.26 -28.57
N PRO A 45 -6.26 29.70 -29.35
CA PRO A 45 -5.52 28.51 -28.91
C PRO A 45 -4.72 28.71 -27.61
N VAL A 46 -4.19 29.92 -27.38
CA VAL A 46 -3.40 30.23 -26.18
C VAL A 46 -4.28 30.18 -24.93
N VAL A 47 -5.48 30.78 -25.02
CA VAL A 47 -6.47 30.77 -23.93
C VAL A 47 -6.94 29.33 -23.65
N ALA A 48 -7.15 28.53 -24.71
CA ALA A 48 -7.54 27.13 -24.56
C ALA A 48 -6.47 26.29 -23.84
N ILE A 49 -5.19 26.45 -24.19
CA ILE A 49 -4.07 25.75 -23.53
C ILE A 49 -3.99 26.12 -22.04
N LEU A 50 -4.13 27.41 -21.71
CA LEU A 50 -4.10 27.88 -20.32
C LEU A 50 -5.27 27.31 -19.49
N LEU A 51 -6.48 27.25 -20.08
CA LEU A 51 -7.64 26.63 -19.43
C LEU A 51 -7.43 25.14 -19.19
N ILE A 52 -6.94 24.39 -20.18
CA ILE A 52 -6.67 22.96 -20.03
C ILE A 52 -5.61 22.74 -18.94
N ALA A 53 -4.52 23.50 -18.94
CA ALA A 53 -3.48 23.40 -17.92
C ALA A 53 -4.05 23.68 -16.51
N ALA A 54 -4.85 24.74 -16.35
CA ALA A 54 -5.47 25.08 -15.07
C ALA A 54 -6.46 24.01 -14.58
N CYS A 55 -7.26 23.43 -15.49
CA CYS A 55 -8.16 22.31 -15.18
C CYS A 55 -7.38 21.05 -14.74
N ILE A 56 -6.25 20.74 -15.39
CA ILE A 56 -5.38 19.62 -14.98
C ILE A 56 -4.81 19.90 -13.58
N THR A 57 -4.27 21.08 -13.33
CA THR A 57 -3.74 21.45 -12.01
C THR A 57 -4.81 21.37 -10.91
N MET A 58 -6.03 21.83 -11.20
CA MET A 58 -7.18 21.71 -10.30
C MET A 58 -7.55 20.25 -10.03
N LEU A 59 -7.62 19.41 -11.07
CA LEU A 59 -7.94 17.98 -10.92
C LEU A 59 -6.88 17.26 -10.09
N VAL A 60 -5.60 17.53 -10.35
CA VAL A 60 -4.48 16.97 -9.59
C VAL A 60 -4.55 17.43 -8.14
N GLY A 61 -4.72 18.73 -7.88
CA GLY A 61 -4.89 19.27 -6.53
C GLY A 61 -6.08 18.66 -5.79
N TYR A 62 -7.21 18.47 -6.48
CA TYR A 62 -8.39 17.80 -5.91
C TYR A 62 -8.08 16.36 -5.51
N LYS A 63 -7.42 15.59 -6.39
CA LYS A 63 -7.03 14.21 -6.10
C LYS A 63 -6.08 14.12 -4.91
N TYR A 64 -5.10 15.01 -4.83
CA TYR A 64 -4.20 15.09 -3.68
C TYR A 64 -4.93 15.51 -2.39
N SER A 65 -5.97 16.35 -2.49
CA SER A 65 -6.71 16.86 -1.32
C SER A 65 -7.66 15.86 -0.66
N GLN A 66 -7.92 14.71 -1.29
CA GLN A 66 -8.77 13.63 -0.75
C GLN A 66 -8.15 12.92 0.48
N GLY A 67 -7.18 13.55 1.13
CA GLY A 67 -6.42 13.01 2.24
C GLY A 67 -5.28 12.11 1.77
N PRO A 68 -4.32 11.80 2.66
CA PRO A 68 -3.31 10.80 2.35
C PRO A 68 -4.04 9.51 1.98
N GLU A 69 -3.67 8.93 0.84
CA GLU A 69 -4.27 7.67 0.40
C GLU A 69 -4.19 6.63 1.52
N LEU A 70 -3.17 6.71 2.40
CA LEU A 70 -2.84 5.70 3.39
C LEU A 70 -2.18 6.30 4.65
N SER A 71 -2.60 5.86 5.84
CA SER A 71 -1.97 6.21 7.12
C SER A 71 -1.82 4.97 7.99
N PHE A 72 -0.67 4.83 8.66
CA PHE A 72 -0.46 3.76 9.63
C PHE A 72 -0.57 4.29 11.05
N THR A 73 -1.25 3.52 11.90
CA THR A 73 -1.28 3.75 13.34
C THR A 73 -0.53 2.61 14.02
N LEU A 74 0.59 2.93 14.66
CA LEU A 74 1.34 1.98 15.48
C LEU A 74 0.99 2.24 16.94
N THR A 75 0.27 1.30 17.54
CA THR A 75 -0.03 1.28 18.97
C THR A 75 0.82 0.24 19.67
N PHE A 76 0.73 0.15 21.00
CA PHE A 76 1.42 -0.91 21.74
C PHE A 76 0.80 -2.31 21.53
N MET A 77 -0.43 -2.41 21.00
CA MET A 77 -1.14 -3.70 20.82
C MET A 77 -1.12 -4.20 19.38
N HIS A 78 -1.13 -3.29 18.41
CA HIS A 78 -1.27 -3.62 17.01
C HIS A 78 -0.69 -2.55 16.08
N ILE A 79 -0.47 -2.96 14.84
CA ILE A 79 -0.31 -2.08 13.70
C ILE A 79 -1.63 -2.06 12.92
N GLN A 80 -2.10 -0.86 12.58
CA GLN A 80 -3.29 -0.66 11.78
C GLN A 80 -2.97 0.15 10.54
N PHE A 81 -3.57 -0.27 9.43
CA PHE A 81 -3.56 0.44 8.17
C PHE A 81 -4.91 1.07 7.91
N HIS A 82 -4.89 2.35 7.55
CA HIS A 82 -6.08 3.13 7.20
C HIS A 82 -5.98 3.57 5.74
N SER A 83 -7.04 3.30 4.98
CA SER A 83 -7.23 3.73 3.59
C SER A 83 -8.65 4.24 3.40
N HIS A 84 -8.89 5.06 2.38
CA HIS A 84 -10.25 5.41 1.94
C HIS A 84 -11.09 4.17 1.58
N CYS A 85 -10.44 3.09 1.15
CA CYS A 85 -11.10 1.84 0.80
C CYS A 85 -11.46 0.95 2.00
N GLY A 86 -10.99 1.28 3.20
CA GLY A 86 -11.09 0.47 4.42
C GLY A 86 -9.74 0.33 5.12
N GLY A 87 -9.56 -0.70 5.95
CA GLY A 87 -8.28 -0.96 6.60
C GLY A 87 -8.06 -2.44 6.90
N TRP A 88 -6.88 -2.72 7.44
CA TRP A 88 -6.57 -3.98 8.09
C TRP A 88 -5.85 -3.70 9.41
N LEU A 89 -5.90 -4.66 10.32
CA LEU A 89 -5.26 -4.59 11.62
C LEU A 89 -4.52 -5.91 11.87
N ALA A 90 -3.27 -5.81 12.32
CA ALA A 90 -2.49 -6.97 12.74
C ALA A 90 -1.97 -6.73 14.17
N ARG A 91 -2.35 -7.62 15.09
CA ARG A 91 -1.86 -7.57 16.48
C ARG A 91 -0.40 -8.02 16.52
N TRP A 92 0.43 -7.33 17.29
CA TRP A 92 1.86 -7.67 17.41
C TRP A 92 2.07 -9.10 17.87
N LYS A 93 1.21 -9.60 18.77
CA LYS A 93 1.23 -11.01 19.23
C LYS A 93 1.13 -12.02 18.09
N ASN A 94 0.33 -11.71 17.06
CA ASN A 94 0.13 -12.57 15.89
C ASN A 94 1.19 -12.37 14.81
N ILE A 95 2.06 -11.37 14.94
CA ILE A 95 3.17 -11.18 14.02
C ILE A 95 4.36 -12.01 14.52
N ASP A 96 4.94 -12.79 13.61
CA ASP A 96 6.16 -13.54 13.84
C ASP A 96 7.39 -12.68 13.51
N THR A 97 7.46 -12.18 12.28
CA THR A 97 8.61 -11.43 11.77
C THR A 97 8.17 -10.25 10.92
N ILE A 98 8.85 -9.11 11.06
CA ILE A 98 8.73 -7.93 10.18
C ILE A 98 10.13 -7.49 9.76
N ALA A 99 10.37 -7.41 8.46
CA ALA A 99 11.63 -6.92 7.92
C ALA A 99 11.43 -6.33 6.51
N GLN A 100 12.44 -5.65 5.99
CA GLN A 100 12.46 -5.31 4.57
C GLN A 100 12.51 -6.61 3.76
N ALA A 101 11.65 -6.73 2.76
CA ALA A 101 11.66 -7.89 1.88
C ALA A 101 12.87 -7.83 0.95
N SER A 102 13.37 -9.02 0.58
CA SER A 102 14.40 -9.19 -0.43
C SER A 102 13.96 -10.27 -1.42
N ILE A 103 14.40 -10.13 -2.67
CA ILE A 103 14.17 -11.12 -3.71
C ILE A 103 15.52 -11.67 -4.13
N ASP A 104 15.59 -12.98 -4.36
CA ASP A 104 16.76 -13.60 -4.97
C ASP A 104 16.81 -13.27 -6.46
N LYS A 105 17.93 -12.71 -6.89
CA LYS A 105 18.21 -12.46 -8.29
C LYS A 105 19.63 -12.90 -8.59
N ASP A 106 19.77 -13.95 -9.40
CA ASP A 106 21.05 -14.52 -9.81
C ASP A 106 21.94 -14.95 -8.61
N GLY A 107 21.33 -15.43 -7.53
CA GLY A 107 22.01 -15.85 -6.29
C GLY A 107 22.35 -14.69 -5.33
N TRP A 108 21.92 -13.47 -5.65
CA TRP A 108 22.08 -12.29 -4.79
C TRP A 108 20.73 -11.80 -4.27
N GLN A 109 20.63 -11.65 -2.94
CA GLN A 109 19.46 -11.09 -2.29
C GLN A 109 19.41 -9.57 -2.47
N GLN A 110 18.51 -9.09 -3.34
CA GLN A 110 18.31 -7.67 -3.58
C GLN A 110 17.17 -7.14 -2.70
N PRO A 111 17.40 -6.11 -1.87
CA PRO A 111 16.34 -5.51 -1.07
C PRO A 111 15.35 -4.79 -1.99
N VAL A 112 14.07 -5.00 -1.73
CA VAL A 112 12.98 -4.30 -2.44
C VAL A 112 12.38 -3.20 -1.56
N PRO A 113 11.74 -2.17 -2.13
CA PRO A 113 11.09 -1.09 -1.39
C PRO A 113 9.74 -1.55 -0.79
N TRP A 114 9.75 -2.70 -0.10
CA TRP A 114 8.60 -3.32 0.51
C TRP A 114 8.97 -3.88 1.88
N VAL A 115 8.08 -3.71 2.85
CA VAL A 115 8.21 -4.31 4.17
C VAL A 115 7.36 -5.58 4.21
N GLY A 116 8.00 -6.72 4.39
CA GLY A 116 7.34 -8.00 4.55
C GLY A 116 6.89 -8.23 5.99
N VAL A 117 5.67 -8.77 6.13
CA VAL A 117 5.08 -9.15 7.41
C VAL A 117 4.74 -10.64 7.37
N ARG A 118 5.24 -11.39 8.35
CA ARG A 118 4.94 -12.81 8.57
C ARG A 118 4.07 -12.96 9.81
N LEU A 119 2.93 -13.60 9.67
CA LEU A 119 1.95 -13.88 10.72
C LEU A 119 2.11 -15.30 11.28
N LYS A 120 1.64 -15.53 12.50
CA LYS A 120 1.60 -16.87 13.10
C LYS A 120 0.33 -17.61 12.66
N ASP A 121 -0.78 -16.89 12.65
CA ASP A 121 -2.09 -17.37 12.24
C ASP A 121 -2.77 -16.38 11.28
N TYR A 122 -3.44 -16.93 10.25
CA TYR A 122 -4.08 -16.12 9.21
C TYR A 122 -5.53 -15.76 9.54
N GLU A 123 -6.21 -16.54 10.37
CA GLU A 123 -7.65 -16.44 10.62
C GLU A 123 -8.02 -15.07 11.17
N GLU A 124 -7.29 -14.61 12.20
CA GLU A 124 -7.52 -13.31 12.82
C GLU A 124 -7.40 -12.15 11.81
N PHE A 125 -6.36 -12.20 10.97
CA PHE A 125 -6.08 -11.15 10.00
C PHE A 125 -7.10 -11.14 8.86
N ILE A 126 -7.43 -12.31 8.31
CA ILE A 126 -8.36 -12.47 7.19
C ILE A 126 -9.80 -12.17 7.62
N ALA A 127 -10.17 -12.45 8.87
CA ALA A 127 -11.48 -12.08 9.41
C ALA A 127 -11.60 -10.56 9.62
N ALA A 128 -10.49 -9.87 9.94
CA ALA A 128 -10.49 -8.44 10.25
C ALA A 128 -10.33 -7.52 9.01
N ILE A 129 -9.75 -8.01 7.91
CA ILE A 129 -9.51 -7.20 6.72
C ILE A 129 -10.80 -6.89 5.96
N CYS A 130 -10.96 -5.64 5.54
CA CYS A 130 -12.07 -5.25 4.68
C CYS A 130 -11.94 -5.90 3.28
N PRO A 131 -13.02 -6.47 2.70
CA PRO A 131 -12.95 -7.13 1.39
C PRO A 131 -12.32 -6.28 0.29
N ARG A 132 -12.63 -4.98 0.23
CA ARG A 132 -12.05 -4.06 -0.75
C ARG A 132 -10.53 -3.91 -0.59
N VAL A 133 -10.05 -3.92 0.65
CA VAL A 133 -8.61 -3.86 0.95
C VAL A 133 -7.93 -5.19 0.63
N ALA A 134 -8.59 -6.32 0.89
CA ALA A 134 -8.09 -7.63 0.48
C ALA A 134 -7.89 -7.71 -1.05
N THR A 135 -8.87 -7.28 -1.84
CA THR A 135 -8.73 -7.21 -3.31
C THR A 135 -7.59 -6.29 -3.74
N LYS A 136 -7.49 -5.10 -3.13
CA LYS A 136 -6.40 -4.16 -3.42
C LYS A 136 -5.04 -4.75 -3.09
N LEU A 137 -4.92 -5.46 -1.97
CA LEU A 137 -3.69 -6.14 -1.55
C LEU A 137 -3.25 -7.21 -2.56
N LEU A 138 -4.20 -8.03 -3.05
CA LEU A 138 -3.94 -9.02 -4.10
C LEU A 138 -3.43 -8.40 -5.41
N ILE A 139 -3.96 -7.24 -5.80
CA ILE A 139 -3.59 -6.54 -7.04
C ILE A 139 -2.25 -5.84 -6.89
N ASP A 140 -2.08 -5.03 -5.83
CA ASP A 140 -0.90 -4.18 -5.62
C ASP A 140 0.37 -5.03 -5.44
N GLN A 141 0.26 -6.20 -4.81
CA GLN A 141 1.41 -7.09 -4.53
C GLN A 141 1.72 -8.05 -5.68
N ARG A 142 0.91 -8.10 -6.74
CA ARG A 142 1.08 -9.03 -7.87
C ARG A 142 2.44 -8.91 -8.54
N ILE A 143 2.93 -7.67 -8.71
CA ILE A 143 4.21 -7.43 -9.39
C ILE A 143 5.37 -8.03 -8.59
N LEU A 144 5.32 -7.94 -7.27
CA LEU A 144 6.36 -8.46 -6.38
C LEU A 144 6.44 -9.99 -6.47
N LEU A 145 5.28 -10.64 -6.45
CA LEU A 145 5.17 -12.09 -6.64
C LEU A 145 5.73 -12.53 -8.00
N ILE A 146 5.38 -11.83 -9.09
CA ILE A 146 5.90 -12.16 -10.43
C ILE A 146 7.43 -11.98 -10.48
N MET A 147 7.96 -10.93 -9.85
CA MET A 147 9.40 -10.71 -9.79
C MET A 147 10.11 -11.84 -9.03
N ALA A 148 9.56 -12.27 -7.90
CA ALA A 148 10.10 -13.39 -7.13
C ALA A 148 10.02 -14.71 -7.89
N TYR A 149 8.88 -14.99 -8.53
CA TYR A 149 8.67 -16.19 -9.34
C TYR A 149 9.68 -16.31 -10.49
N LYS A 150 9.99 -15.20 -11.17
CA LYS A 150 10.97 -15.17 -12.27
C LYS A 150 12.41 -15.46 -11.82
N GLY A 151 12.72 -15.30 -10.54
CA GLY A 151 14.05 -15.60 -9.99
C GLY A 151 14.25 -17.07 -9.65
N ILE A 152 13.23 -17.92 -9.80
CA ILE A 152 13.28 -19.34 -9.40
C ILE A 152 13.62 -20.22 -10.60
N ASP A 153 14.65 -21.04 -10.44
CA ASP A 153 14.97 -22.12 -11.37
C ASP A 153 14.01 -23.30 -11.14
N ASN A 154 13.16 -23.57 -12.14
CA ASN A 154 12.16 -24.66 -12.16
C ASN A 154 11.06 -24.55 -11.07
N PRO A 155 10.08 -23.64 -11.25
CA PRO A 155 8.98 -23.46 -10.30
C PRO A 155 8.07 -24.69 -10.22
N SER A 156 7.53 -24.96 -9.03
CA SER A 156 6.63 -26.11 -8.78
C SER A 156 5.18 -25.88 -9.24
N TYR A 157 4.80 -24.62 -9.48
CA TYR A 157 3.46 -24.21 -9.88
C TYR A 157 3.56 -23.23 -11.04
N GLU A 158 2.55 -23.19 -11.91
CA GLU A 158 2.46 -22.13 -12.92
C GLU A 158 2.08 -20.80 -12.25
N ILE A 159 2.56 -19.68 -12.81
CA ILE A 159 2.30 -18.36 -12.23
C ILE A 159 0.81 -18.02 -12.27
N GLU A 160 0.08 -18.49 -13.30
CA GLU A 160 -1.36 -18.35 -13.43
C GLU A 160 -2.11 -19.01 -12.28
N ASP A 161 -1.72 -20.23 -11.91
CA ASP A 161 -2.33 -20.98 -10.81
C ASP A 161 -2.11 -20.24 -9.49
N ILE A 162 -0.89 -19.79 -9.20
CA ILE A 162 -0.59 -18.97 -8.01
C ILE A 162 -1.42 -17.67 -8.02
N MET A 163 -1.60 -17.07 -9.20
CA MET A 163 -2.27 -15.78 -9.34
C MET A 163 -3.79 -15.84 -9.24
N PHE A 164 -4.41 -16.99 -9.48
CA PHE A 164 -5.86 -17.13 -9.52
C PHE A 164 -6.39 -18.27 -8.66
N ASP A 165 -5.57 -18.83 -7.77
CA ASP A 165 -5.99 -19.87 -6.83
C ASP A 165 -7.17 -19.43 -5.94
N ASP A 166 -8.34 -19.98 -6.22
CA ASP A 166 -9.59 -19.78 -5.49
C ASP A 166 -10.01 -21.01 -4.67
N ASN A 167 -9.12 -22.00 -4.55
CA ASN A 167 -9.36 -23.20 -3.76
C ASN A 167 -9.64 -22.84 -2.30
N HIS A 168 -10.47 -23.65 -1.63
CA HIS A 168 -10.75 -23.47 -0.21
C HIS A 168 -9.47 -23.56 0.62
N TYR A 169 -9.31 -22.62 1.56
CA TYR A 169 -8.18 -22.63 2.49
C TYR A 169 -8.64 -23.07 3.87
N THR A 170 -8.00 -24.09 4.43
CA THR A 170 -8.27 -24.57 5.78
C THR A 170 -7.25 -23.99 6.75
N THR A 171 -7.73 -23.20 7.69
CA THR A 171 -6.91 -22.60 8.76
C THR A 171 -6.45 -23.63 9.79
N GLN A 172 -5.52 -23.26 10.68
CA GLN A 172 -5.02 -24.14 11.75
C GLN A 172 -6.11 -24.58 12.73
N SER A 173 -7.18 -23.78 12.88
CA SER A 173 -8.34 -24.09 13.72
C SER A 173 -9.32 -25.08 13.06
N GLY A 174 -9.13 -25.40 11.79
CA GLY A 174 -10.06 -26.19 10.97
C GLY A 174 -11.17 -25.36 10.31
N CYS A 175 -11.17 -24.03 10.46
CA CYS A 175 -12.09 -23.16 9.74
C CYS A 175 -11.77 -23.13 8.25
N VAL A 176 -12.78 -23.31 7.40
CA VAL A 176 -12.66 -23.33 5.93
C VAL A 176 -13.05 -21.96 5.36
N LEU A 177 -12.05 -21.24 4.85
CA LEU A 177 -12.23 -19.97 4.15
C LEU A 177 -12.64 -20.22 2.70
N LYS A 178 -13.47 -19.31 2.16
CA LYS A 178 -14.01 -19.42 0.79
C LYS A 178 -13.90 -18.11 0.03
N GLY A 179 -13.95 -18.19 -1.31
CA GLY A 179 -13.96 -17.03 -2.20
C GLY A 179 -12.75 -16.13 -1.99
N LEU A 180 -12.97 -14.81 -1.89
CA LEU A 180 -11.90 -13.82 -1.75
C LEU A 180 -11.00 -14.05 -0.52
N GLN A 181 -11.56 -14.54 0.59
CA GLN A 181 -10.77 -14.82 1.79
C GLN A 181 -9.84 -16.02 1.59
N ALA A 182 -10.31 -17.06 0.88
CA ALA A 182 -9.49 -18.21 0.53
C ALA A 182 -8.38 -17.81 -0.44
N MET A 183 -8.73 -17.06 -1.49
CA MET A 183 -7.76 -16.53 -2.44
C MET A 183 -6.67 -15.68 -1.77
N LEU A 184 -7.05 -14.83 -0.81
CA LEU A 184 -6.09 -14.07 -0.01
C LEU A 184 -5.19 -14.99 0.84
N ALA A 185 -5.77 -16.00 1.50
CA ALA A 185 -5.01 -16.95 2.32
C ALA A 185 -4.00 -17.75 1.49
N ASN A 186 -4.43 -18.28 0.34
CA ASN A 186 -3.57 -18.99 -0.61
C ASN A 186 -2.47 -18.07 -1.13
N ARG A 187 -2.80 -16.82 -1.49
CA ARG A 187 -1.79 -15.85 -1.92
C ARG A 187 -0.76 -15.57 -0.84
N MET A 188 -1.19 -15.43 0.42
CA MET A 188 -0.29 -15.26 1.56
C MET A 188 0.61 -16.49 1.77
N HIS A 189 0.09 -17.69 1.55
CA HIS A 189 0.87 -18.93 1.60
C HIS A 189 1.96 -18.96 0.53
N TYR A 190 1.64 -18.65 -0.73
CA TYR A 190 2.63 -18.59 -1.81
C TYR A 190 3.65 -17.47 -1.61
N ASN A 191 3.23 -16.29 -1.15
CA ASN A 191 4.16 -15.21 -0.81
C ASN A 191 5.18 -15.67 0.25
N ARG A 192 4.73 -16.46 1.24
CA ARG A 192 5.60 -17.00 2.27
C ARG A 192 6.60 -17.99 1.70
N GLU A 193 6.16 -18.87 0.81
CA GLU A 193 7.03 -19.85 0.18
C GLU A 193 8.12 -19.18 -0.69
N LEU A 194 7.73 -18.17 -1.47
CA LEU A 194 8.59 -17.56 -2.48
C LEU A 194 9.48 -16.44 -1.95
N ILE A 195 8.99 -15.65 -0.98
CA ILE A 195 9.64 -14.42 -0.49
C ILE A 195 9.85 -14.47 1.04
N GLY A 196 9.22 -15.42 1.74
CA GLY A 196 9.35 -15.56 3.19
C GLY A 196 8.38 -14.70 4.02
N TYR A 197 7.42 -14.00 3.42
CA TYR A 197 6.44 -13.17 4.14
C TYR A 197 5.04 -13.36 3.57
N ASP A 198 4.00 -13.05 4.34
CA ASP A 198 2.63 -13.31 3.93
C ASP A 198 2.05 -12.17 3.11
N PHE A 199 2.30 -10.94 3.57
CA PHE A 199 1.87 -9.74 2.88
C PHE A 199 2.91 -8.65 3.04
N PHE A 200 2.81 -7.64 2.19
CA PHE A 200 3.79 -6.59 2.03
C PHE A 200 3.18 -5.19 2.14
N ILE A 201 3.97 -4.26 2.66
CA ILE A 201 3.65 -2.84 2.73
C ILE A 201 4.63 -2.10 1.80
N SER A 202 4.13 -1.40 0.79
CA SER A 202 4.98 -0.58 -0.09
C SER A 202 5.60 0.58 0.67
N GLU A 203 6.86 0.89 0.37
CA GLU A 203 7.55 2.09 0.83
C GLU A 203 6.83 3.38 0.45
N ASP A 204 6.09 3.38 -0.67
CA ASP A 204 5.28 4.52 -1.14
C ASP A 204 4.25 4.99 -0.11
N PHE A 205 3.88 4.11 0.82
CA PHE A 205 2.87 4.34 1.85
C PHE A 205 3.47 4.79 3.18
N LEU A 206 4.79 4.91 3.25
CA LEU A 206 5.55 5.19 4.46
C LEU A 206 6.08 6.64 4.45
N ASP A 207 6.42 7.13 5.63
CA ASP A 207 7.10 8.42 5.83
C ASP A 207 8.63 8.31 5.75
N ARG A 208 9.14 7.11 5.51
CA ARG A 208 10.56 6.72 5.62
C ARG A 208 10.86 5.49 4.77
N PRO A 209 12.14 5.19 4.50
CA PRO A 209 12.54 3.98 3.79
C PRO A 209 12.03 2.69 4.44
N ALA A 210 11.79 1.64 3.64
CA ALA A 210 11.26 0.35 4.12
C ALA A 210 12.10 -0.25 5.25
N ALA A 211 13.43 -0.16 5.16
CA ALA A 211 14.35 -0.63 6.19
C ALA A 211 14.14 0.05 7.55
N ASP A 212 13.98 1.37 7.54
CA ASP A 212 13.81 2.19 8.74
C ASP A 212 12.45 1.94 9.40
N PHE A 213 11.41 1.79 8.59
CA PHE A 213 10.08 1.40 9.06
C PHE A 213 10.09 0.01 9.66
N ALA A 214 10.71 -0.97 9.00
CA ALA A 214 10.86 -2.31 9.54
C ALA A 214 11.65 -2.31 10.86
N GLY A 215 12.69 -1.46 10.97
CA GLY A 215 13.41 -1.22 12.23
C GLY A 215 12.52 -0.64 13.33
N LEU A 216 11.65 0.31 13.01
CA LEU A 216 10.67 0.87 13.94
C LEU A 216 9.65 -0.19 14.38
N ALA A 217 9.04 -0.90 13.44
CA ALA A 217 8.02 -1.91 13.68
C ALA A 217 8.56 -3.07 14.54
N ARG A 218 9.82 -3.49 14.32
CA ARG A 218 10.50 -4.49 15.17
C ARG A 218 10.63 -4.06 16.63
N ARG A 219 10.79 -2.76 16.91
CA ARG A 219 10.82 -2.26 18.31
C ARG A 219 9.46 -2.38 18.98
N TYR A 220 8.37 -2.17 18.25
CA TYR A 220 7.02 -2.40 18.76
C TYR A 220 6.77 -3.89 18.99
N LEU A 221 7.18 -4.75 18.04
CA LEU A 221 7.07 -6.20 18.14
C LEU A 221 7.87 -6.77 19.32
N ALA A 222 9.09 -6.28 19.56
CA ALA A 222 9.92 -6.75 20.67
C ALA A 222 9.41 -6.29 22.06
N ALA A 223 8.54 -5.27 22.10
CA ALA A 223 8.01 -4.72 23.33
C ALA A 223 6.60 -5.21 23.69
N SER A 224 5.90 -5.87 22.75
CA SER A 224 4.57 -6.46 22.95
C SER A 224 4.65 -7.76 23.73
#